data_AF-A0A1Y3R458-F1
#
_entry.id   AF-A0A1Y3R458-F1
#
_cell.length_a   1.000
_cell.length_b   1.000
_cell.length_c   1.000
_cell.angle_alpha   90.00
_cell.angle_beta   90.00
_cell.angle_gamma   90.00
#
_symmetry.space_group_name_H-M   'P 1'
#
loop_
_entity.id
_entity.type
_entity.pdbx_description
1 polymer ?
#
loop_
_entity_poly.entity_id
_entity_poly.type
_entity_poly.pdbx_seq_one_letter_code
_entity_poly.pdbx_strand_id
1 'polypeptide(L)'
;MNRYLRYALLALLWGAVAAYILYAGSTAQRLRAARTVGKVEIEVVDSSSMGYLVSGRMVRGWIAHSGIKTKGTAVDKVPLTQIEEMIARNGFVERVDAYVTYDGMLHVDISQRRPLVRLLVDGVDSYVTAEGYVFAAPRASSLYVPVVTGSYRPPFPAGYAGSVRAHIDTESAKVDKRIAELEREKYPLYRRELQNDRNLSALRRMRVKKQWWRLESSAEFDKRVGELRRHKVEMRRKYRYEARMIQEGIDRIARQQEAERLKQKKLEKSYEDFMKLLTFVEFVEEDDFWRSEVVQIAARTTPSGALEVELVPRSGRHTILFGRIEQVERKFDKLMRFYRSGLQNIGWDAYRTIDIRYKDQVVCKK
;
A
#
# COMPACT_ATOMS: atom_id res chain seq x y z
N MET A 1 44.72 60.16 11.86
CA MET A 1 44.91 58.99 10.95
C MET A 1 44.12 59.23 9.68
N ASN A 2 44.78 59.29 8.53
CA ASN A 2 44.19 59.64 7.24
C ASN A 2 43.06 58.64 6.87
N ARG A 3 41.90 59.11 6.39
CA ARG A 3 40.72 58.22 6.13
C ARG A 3 41.09 57.09 5.17
N TYR A 4 41.93 57.38 4.18
CA TYR A 4 42.49 56.41 3.24
C TYR A 4 43.35 55.32 3.91
N LEU A 5 44.14 55.69 4.92
CA LEU A 5 44.98 54.74 5.67
C LEU A 5 44.12 53.75 6.48
N ARG A 6 42.99 54.21 7.02
CA ARG A 6 42.04 53.35 7.76
C ARG A 6 41.39 52.31 6.84
N TYR A 7 40.94 52.71 5.66
CA TYR A 7 40.35 51.78 4.70
C TYR A 7 41.39 50.80 4.13
N ALA A 8 42.62 51.25 3.88
CA ALA A 8 43.71 50.39 3.45
C ALA A 8 44.06 49.31 4.50
N LEU A 9 44.15 49.69 5.78
CA LEU A 9 44.40 48.76 6.89
C LEU A 9 43.25 47.75 7.08
N LEU A 10 42.00 48.20 6.95
CA LEU A 10 40.82 47.31 6.99
C LEU A 10 40.81 46.32 5.83
N ALA A 11 41.15 46.75 4.61
CA ALA A 11 41.25 45.87 3.45
C ALA A 11 42.35 44.82 3.63
N LEU A 12 43.51 45.21 4.19
CA LEU A 12 44.61 44.31 4.52
C LEU A 12 44.21 43.29 5.60
N LEU A 13 43.50 43.73 6.63
CA LEU A 13 42.97 42.87 7.69
C LEU A 13 42.01 41.83 7.10
N TRP A 14 41.02 42.25 6.31
CA TRP A 14 40.07 41.33 5.68
C TRP A 14 40.73 40.40 4.66
N GLY A 15 41.75 40.88 3.94
CA GLY A 15 42.59 40.04 3.07
C GLY A 15 43.35 38.96 3.85
N ALA A 16 43.92 39.31 5.01
CA ALA A 16 44.59 38.34 5.89
C ALA A 16 43.60 37.33 6.49
N VAL A 17 42.41 37.76 6.90
CA VAL A 17 41.34 36.87 7.38
C VAL A 17 40.90 35.90 6.27
N ALA A 18 40.68 36.40 5.04
CA ALA A 18 40.33 35.56 3.89
C ALA A 18 41.45 34.55 3.57
N ALA A 19 42.71 34.97 3.58
CA ALA A 19 43.86 34.10 3.38
C ALA A 19 43.98 33.03 4.46
N TYR A 20 43.73 33.38 5.74
CA TYR A 20 43.70 32.43 6.84
C TYR A 20 42.55 31.42 6.69
N ILE A 21 41.35 31.85 6.32
CA ILE A 21 40.21 30.96 6.09
C ILE A 21 40.52 29.97 4.95
N LEU A 22 41.12 30.42 3.86
CA LEU A 22 41.54 29.55 2.75
C LEU A 22 42.67 28.59 3.15
N TYR A 23 43.64 29.06 3.94
CA TYR A 23 44.72 28.23 4.47
C TYR A 23 44.21 27.19 5.47
N ALA A 24 43.37 27.59 6.42
CA ALA A 24 42.74 26.72 7.40
C ALA A 24 41.83 25.69 6.71
N GLY A 25 41.06 26.09 5.69
CA GLY A 25 40.25 25.18 4.89
C GLY A 25 41.10 24.14 4.13
N SER A 26 42.16 24.58 3.45
CA SER A 26 43.04 23.67 2.69
C SER A 26 43.87 22.74 3.57
N THR A 27 44.36 23.22 4.72
CA THR A 27 45.05 22.39 5.71
C THR A 27 44.10 21.40 6.38
N ALA A 28 42.89 21.82 6.76
CA ALA A 28 41.86 20.92 7.28
C ALA A 28 41.48 19.85 6.25
N GLN A 29 41.36 20.20 4.97
CA GLN A 29 41.07 19.23 3.90
C GLN A 29 42.21 18.23 3.71
N ARG A 30 43.47 18.67 3.78
CA ARG A 30 44.64 17.75 3.71
C ARG A 30 44.74 16.83 4.92
N LEU A 31 44.50 17.35 6.13
CA LEU A 31 44.49 16.57 7.36
C LEU A 31 43.32 15.56 7.38
N ARG A 32 42.14 15.94 6.87
CA ARG A 32 41.00 15.03 6.67
C ARG A 32 41.29 13.96 5.63
N ALA A 33 41.89 14.33 4.50
CA ALA A 33 42.25 13.39 3.42
C ALA A 33 43.28 12.35 3.85
N ALA A 34 44.17 12.68 4.80
CA ALA A 34 45.14 11.74 5.37
C ALA A 34 44.55 10.85 6.47
N ARG A 35 43.36 11.19 7.00
CA ARG A 35 42.72 10.44 8.08
C ARG A 35 41.89 9.30 7.50
N THR A 36 42.03 8.13 8.11
CA THR A 36 41.32 6.92 7.73
C THR A 36 40.40 6.46 8.84
N VAL A 37 39.37 5.69 8.48
CA VAL A 37 38.45 5.11 9.45
C VAL A 37 39.18 4.05 10.28
N GLY A 38 39.36 4.32 11.57
CA GLY A 38 40.04 3.42 12.52
C GLY A 38 39.10 2.40 13.16
N LYS A 39 37.85 2.80 13.44
CA LYS A 39 36.85 1.99 14.14
C LYS A 39 35.48 2.15 13.48
N VAL A 40 34.69 1.07 13.52
CA VAL A 40 33.28 1.06 13.12
C VAL A 40 32.46 0.75 14.36
N GLU A 41 31.61 1.69 14.74
CA GLU A 41 30.67 1.60 15.84
C GLU A 41 29.28 1.43 15.27
N ILE A 42 28.55 0.43 15.76
CA ILE A 42 27.20 0.11 15.29
C ILE A 42 26.31 0.14 16.52
N GLU A 43 25.36 1.06 16.52
CA GLU A 43 24.41 1.26 17.60
C GLU A 43 23.00 0.91 17.11
N VAL A 44 22.26 0.16 17.94
CA VAL A 44 20.86 -0.18 17.67
C VAL A 44 20.02 0.58 18.70
N VAL A 45 19.43 1.70 18.28
CA VAL A 45 18.87 2.72 19.17
C VAL A 45 17.66 2.22 19.98
N ASP A 46 16.93 1.23 19.46
CA ASP A 46 15.66 0.71 20.04
C ASP A 46 15.78 -0.67 20.70
N SER A 47 16.94 -0.98 21.26
CA SER A 47 17.34 -2.29 21.78
C SER A 47 16.56 -2.86 22.99
N SER A 48 15.62 -2.11 23.60
CA SER A 48 15.37 -2.26 25.03
C SER A 48 14.05 -2.90 25.48
N SER A 49 13.09 -3.25 24.61
CA SER A 49 11.75 -3.67 25.13
C SER A 49 11.04 -4.88 24.51
N MET A 50 11.30 -5.29 23.25
CA MET A 50 10.50 -6.37 22.61
C MET A 50 11.31 -7.53 21.98
N GLY A 51 12.63 -7.56 22.22
CA GLY A 51 13.55 -8.53 21.60
C GLY A 51 14.32 -7.94 20.43
N TYR A 52 15.39 -8.63 20.02
CA TYR A 52 16.30 -8.15 18.98
C TYR A 52 15.95 -8.76 17.62
N LEU A 53 15.45 -7.93 16.69
CA LEU A 53 15.38 -8.30 15.27
C LEU A 53 16.73 -8.09 14.58
N VAL A 54 17.40 -7.00 14.96
CA VAL A 54 18.70 -6.61 14.42
C VAL A 54 19.73 -6.61 15.54
N SER A 55 20.91 -7.17 15.28
CA SER A 55 22.04 -7.13 16.23
C SER A 55 23.28 -6.56 15.55
N GLY A 56 24.15 -5.89 16.31
CA GLY A 56 25.41 -5.35 15.78
C GLY A 56 26.31 -6.42 15.14
N ARG A 57 26.23 -7.69 15.57
CA ARG A 57 26.92 -8.81 14.91
C ARG A 57 26.36 -9.07 13.51
N MET A 58 25.04 -9.07 13.36
CA MET A 58 24.35 -9.29 12.09
C MET A 58 24.71 -8.18 11.09
N VAL A 59 24.67 -6.93 11.53
CA VAL A 59 25.02 -5.76 10.71
C VAL A 59 26.49 -5.77 10.31
N ARG A 60 27.41 -6.08 11.25
CA ARG A 60 28.83 -6.29 10.91
C ARG A 60 29.00 -7.38 9.84
N GLY A 61 28.22 -8.45 9.94
CA GLY A 61 28.13 -9.49 8.92
C GLY A 61 27.70 -8.93 7.56
N TRP A 62 26.61 -8.17 7.49
CA TRP A 62 26.13 -7.57 6.24
C TRP A 62 27.17 -6.67 5.57
N ILE A 63 27.84 -5.82 6.34
CA ILE A 63 28.92 -4.93 5.85
C ILE A 63 30.11 -5.76 5.35
N ALA A 64 30.48 -6.83 6.04
CA ALA A 64 31.59 -7.69 5.62
C ALA A 64 31.28 -8.44 4.31
N HIS A 65 30.07 -8.96 4.15
CA HIS A 65 29.64 -9.71 2.97
C HIS A 65 29.40 -8.81 1.74
N SER A 66 29.05 -7.53 1.95
CA SER A 66 28.84 -6.59 0.84
C SER A 66 30.15 -6.17 0.15
N GLY A 67 31.31 -6.45 0.76
CA GLY A 67 32.62 -6.06 0.23
C GLY A 67 32.91 -4.57 0.34
N ILE A 68 32.06 -3.80 1.04
CA ILE A 68 32.25 -2.36 1.23
C ILE A 68 33.45 -2.15 2.17
N LYS A 69 34.50 -1.50 1.65
CA LYS A 69 35.68 -1.13 2.46
C LYS A 69 35.32 -0.02 3.43
N THR A 70 35.22 -0.36 4.71
CA THR A 70 34.95 0.60 5.79
C THR A 70 36.24 1.00 6.50
N LYS A 71 36.88 0.05 7.20
CA LYS A 71 38.14 0.28 7.91
C LYS A 71 39.30 0.58 6.95
N GLY A 72 40.11 1.57 7.29
CA GLY A 72 41.28 1.98 6.50
C GLY A 72 40.97 2.84 5.28
N THR A 73 39.69 3.06 4.96
CA THR A 73 39.26 3.99 3.91
C THR A 73 39.42 5.43 4.41
N ALA A 74 39.86 6.35 3.53
CA ALA A 74 39.91 7.77 3.84
C ALA A 74 38.50 8.26 4.22
N VAL A 75 38.39 9.10 5.27
CA VAL A 75 37.11 9.55 5.82
C VAL A 75 36.18 10.13 4.75
N ASP A 76 36.72 10.96 3.86
CA ASP A 76 35.96 11.60 2.77
C ASP A 76 35.55 10.65 1.64
N LYS A 77 36.11 9.42 1.60
CA LYS A 77 35.86 8.41 0.56
C LYS A 77 35.01 7.23 1.04
N VAL A 78 34.53 7.26 2.28
CA VAL A 78 33.65 6.21 2.80
C VAL A 78 32.31 6.30 2.06
N PRO A 79 31.81 5.21 1.43
CA PRO A 79 30.56 5.24 0.69
C PRO A 79 29.36 5.12 1.65
N LEU A 80 29.08 6.17 2.42
CA LEU A 80 28.04 6.20 3.45
C LEU A 80 26.68 5.80 2.91
N THR A 81 26.25 6.40 1.80
CA THR A 81 24.96 6.08 1.16
C THR A 81 24.86 4.61 0.74
N GLN A 82 25.95 4.00 0.26
CA GLN A 82 25.92 2.57 -0.11
C GLN A 82 25.80 1.68 1.13
N ILE A 83 26.40 2.08 2.26
CA ILE A 83 26.27 1.37 3.53
C ILE A 83 24.81 1.46 4.01
N GLU A 84 24.24 2.67 4.02
CA GLU A 84 22.84 2.92 4.41
C GLU A 84 21.88 2.12 3.53
N GLU A 85 21.97 2.23 2.21
CA GLU A 85 21.12 1.50 1.26
C GLU A 85 21.23 -0.02 1.44
N MET A 86 22.45 -0.54 1.65
CA MET A 86 22.68 -1.97 1.83
C MET A 86 22.03 -2.49 3.12
N ILE A 87 22.15 -1.75 4.23
CA ILE A 87 21.55 -2.13 5.51
C ILE A 87 20.02 -1.98 5.43
N ALA A 88 19.52 -0.90 4.82
CA ALA A 88 18.09 -0.63 4.66
C ALA A 88 17.35 -1.63 3.76
N ARG A 89 18.05 -2.38 2.90
CA ARG A 89 17.46 -3.51 2.14
C ARG A 89 16.94 -4.62 3.05
N ASN A 90 17.42 -4.70 4.28
CA ASN A 90 16.92 -5.68 5.22
C ASN A 90 15.55 -5.25 5.77
N GLY A 91 14.54 -6.11 5.63
CA GLY A 91 13.17 -5.80 6.05
C GLY A 91 12.99 -5.48 7.54
N PHE A 92 13.94 -5.87 8.41
CA PHE A 92 13.91 -5.56 9.84
C PHE A 92 14.34 -4.13 10.17
N VAL A 93 14.96 -3.43 9.22
CA VAL A 93 15.52 -2.10 9.42
C VAL A 93 14.49 -1.06 9.00
N GLU A 94 14.22 -0.12 9.91
CA GLU A 94 13.33 1.00 9.64
C GLU A 94 14.12 2.19 9.10
N ARG A 95 15.18 2.57 9.81
CA ARG A 95 16.08 3.67 9.47
C ARG A 95 17.52 3.30 9.76
N VAL A 96 18.41 3.84 8.93
CA VAL A 96 19.86 3.75 9.10
C VAL A 96 20.43 5.14 8.86
N ASP A 97 21.27 5.59 9.77
CA ASP A 97 22.07 6.80 9.59
C ASP A 97 23.55 6.41 9.73
N ALA A 98 24.33 6.62 8.68
CA ALA A 98 25.77 6.35 8.69
C ALA A 98 26.56 7.66 8.57
N TYR A 99 27.45 7.91 9.52
CA TYR A 99 28.28 9.11 9.52
C TYR A 99 29.65 8.85 10.11
N VAL A 100 30.63 9.68 9.73
CA VAL A 100 32.00 9.60 10.26
C VAL A 100 32.27 10.81 11.13
N THR A 101 32.70 10.58 12.36
CA THR A 101 33.10 11.63 13.30
C THR A 101 34.52 12.12 13.02
N TYR A 102 34.86 13.29 13.58
CA TYR A 102 36.15 13.95 13.33
C TYR A 102 37.38 13.14 13.75
N ASP A 103 37.24 12.24 14.71
CA ASP A 103 38.28 11.32 15.19
C ASP A 103 38.51 10.12 14.26
N GLY A 104 37.70 9.96 13.20
CA GLY A 104 37.82 8.86 12.24
C GLY A 104 37.06 7.60 12.66
N MET A 105 35.99 7.75 13.45
CA MET A 105 35.09 6.66 13.80
C MET A 105 33.85 6.69 12.89
N LEU A 106 33.54 5.56 12.24
CA LEU A 106 32.31 5.39 11.46
C LEU A 106 31.21 4.93 12.41
N HIS A 107 30.20 5.77 12.62
CA HIS A 107 28.97 5.46 13.31
C HIS A 107 27.93 4.95 12.31
N VAL A 108 27.21 3.92 12.72
CA VAL A 108 26.06 3.38 12.01
C VAL A 108 24.95 3.19 13.04
N ASP A 109 24.02 4.13 13.04
CA ASP A 109 22.87 4.12 13.94
C ASP A 109 21.70 3.46 13.22
N ILE A 110 21.09 2.47 13.86
CA ILE A 110 20.05 1.65 13.26
C ILE A 110 18.83 1.66 14.16
N SER A 111 17.69 2.04 13.58
CA SER A 111 16.39 1.76 14.18
C SER A 111 15.78 0.51 13.56
N GLN A 112 15.28 -0.37 14.42
CA GLN A 112 14.62 -1.60 14.02
C GLN A 112 13.11 -1.37 13.90
N ARG A 113 12.49 -2.00 12.91
CA ARG A 113 11.02 -1.98 12.80
C ARG A 113 10.40 -2.61 14.02
N ARG A 114 9.31 -2.02 14.49
CA ARG A 114 8.52 -2.53 15.61
C ARG A 114 7.29 -3.26 15.08
N PRO A 115 7.30 -4.61 15.06
CA PRO A 115 6.14 -5.35 14.62
C PRO A 115 5.04 -5.26 15.67
N LEU A 116 3.82 -5.03 15.20
CA LEU A 116 2.60 -5.02 15.98
C LEU A 116 1.98 -6.41 16.04
N VAL A 117 2.05 -7.16 14.95
CA VAL A 117 1.36 -8.44 14.80
C VAL A 117 2.11 -9.40 13.89
N ARG A 118 1.97 -10.70 14.13
CA ARG A 118 2.38 -11.75 13.19
C ARG A 118 1.16 -12.29 12.45
N LEU A 119 1.16 -12.22 11.13
CA LEU A 119 0.14 -12.84 10.30
C LEU A 119 0.56 -14.26 9.92
N LEU A 120 -0.26 -15.24 10.27
CA LEU A 120 -0.16 -16.65 9.89
C LEU A 120 -1.45 -17.09 9.18
N VAL A 121 -1.64 -16.62 7.94
CA VAL A 121 -2.88 -16.81 7.16
C VAL A 121 -2.56 -17.16 5.70
N ASP A 122 -3.26 -18.15 5.14
CA ASP A 122 -3.20 -18.49 3.69
C ASP A 122 -1.76 -18.56 3.10
N GLY A 123 -0.83 -19.18 3.82
CA GLY A 123 0.59 -19.31 3.43
C GLY A 123 1.46 -18.06 3.66
N VAL A 124 0.88 -16.99 4.20
CA VAL A 124 1.61 -15.81 4.70
C VAL A 124 2.16 -16.11 6.09
N ASP A 125 3.46 -15.89 6.27
CA ASP A 125 4.15 -15.85 7.56
C ASP A 125 5.01 -14.58 7.63
N SER A 126 4.38 -13.50 8.08
CA SER A 126 4.98 -12.17 8.06
C SER A 126 4.67 -11.40 9.34
N TYR A 127 5.62 -10.59 9.77
CA TYR A 127 5.38 -9.53 10.73
C TYR A 127 4.84 -8.29 10.02
N VAL A 128 4.00 -7.54 10.74
CA VAL A 128 3.39 -6.30 10.25
C VAL A 128 3.50 -5.23 11.32
N THR A 129 3.91 -4.02 10.92
CA THR A 129 3.96 -2.83 11.79
C THR A 129 2.60 -2.12 11.86
N ALA A 130 2.44 -1.18 12.79
CA ALA A 130 1.20 -0.39 12.91
C ALA A 130 0.91 0.43 11.65
N GLU A 131 1.95 0.90 10.95
CA GLU A 131 1.86 1.66 9.70
C GLU A 131 1.53 0.79 8.48
N GLY A 132 1.39 -0.53 8.65
CA GLY A 132 1.11 -1.47 7.57
C GLY A 132 2.32 -1.81 6.71
N TYR A 133 3.53 -1.75 7.27
CA TYR A 133 4.72 -2.31 6.62
C TYR A 133 4.85 -3.81 6.94
N VAL A 134 5.02 -4.63 5.91
CA VAL A 134 5.09 -6.09 6.01
C VAL A 134 6.51 -6.56 5.76
N PHE A 135 6.99 -7.52 6.55
CA PHE A 135 8.27 -8.18 6.33
C PHE A 135 8.24 -9.63 6.84
N ALA A 136 9.04 -10.50 6.23
CA ALA A 136 9.05 -11.92 6.54
C ALA A 136 9.44 -12.19 8.00
N ALA A 137 8.72 -13.09 8.67
CA ALA A 137 9.10 -13.53 9.99
C ALA A 137 10.37 -14.42 9.92
N PRO A 138 11.43 -14.12 10.67
CA PRO A 138 12.63 -14.95 10.73
C PRO A 138 12.31 -16.30 11.37
N ARG A 139 12.81 -17.40 10.78
CA ARG A 139 12.63 -18.77 11.32
C ARG A 139 13.16 -18.96 12.74
N ALA A 140 14.11 -18.12 13.16
CA ALA A 140 14.86 -18.26 14.41
C ALA A 140 14.52 -17.21 15.49
N SER A 141 13.53 -16.33 15.27
CA SER A 141 13.13 -15.33 16.29
C SER A 141 11.61 -15.30 16.48
N SER A 142 11.21 -15.47 17.74
CA SER A 142 9.83 -15.42 18.21
C SER A 142 9.64 -14.14 19.02
N LEU A 143 9.38 -13.02 18.33
CA LEU A 143 8.96 -11.82 19.03
C LEU A 143 7.62 -12.08 19.69
N TYR A 144 7.45 -11.55 20.88
CA TYR A 144 6.19 -11.65 21.60
C TYR A 144 5.22 -10.58 21.06
N VAL A 145 4.52 -10.94 19.98
CA VAL A 145 3.44 -10.17 19.37
C VAL A 145 2.23 -11.09 19.18
N PRO A 146 1.00 -10.55 19.22
CA PRO A 146 -0.20 -11.33 18.96
C PRO A 146 -0.14 -11.95 17.55
N VAL A 147 -0.70 -13.15 17.43
CA VAL A 147 -0.70 -13.89 16.18
C VAL A 147 -2.09 -13.86 15.56
N VAL A 148 -2.19 -13.34 14.35
CA VAL A 148 -3.41 -13.41 13.55
C VAL A 148 -3.40 -14.70 12.74
N THR A 149 -4.50 -15.44 12.82
CA THR A 149 -4.71 -16.72 12.14
C THR A 149 -6.08 -16.75 11.48
N GLY A 150 -6.44 -17.85 10.81
CA GLY A 150 -7.78 -18.07 10.27
C GLY A 150 -7.84 -17.96 8.75
N SER A 151 -9.05 -17.74 8.23
CA SER A 151 -9.33 -17.72 6.78
C SER A 151 -9.34 -16.31 6.19
N TYR A 152 -8.84 -15.33 6.93
CA TYR A 152 -8.65 -13.97 6.43
C TYR A 152 -7.62 -13.94 5.30
N ARG A 153 -7.91 -13.19 4.24
CA ARG A 153 -6.99 -12.98 3.13
C ARG A 153 -6.44 -11.56 3.16
N PRO A 154 -5.15 -11.36 3.45
CA PRO A 154 -4.55 -10.04 3.44
C PRO A 154 -4.50 -9.47 2.01
N PRO A 155 -4.44 -8.14 1.86
CA PRO A 155 -4.44 -7.47 0.57
C PRO A 155 -3.06 -7.50 -0.13
N PHE A 156 -2.27 -8.56 0.09
CA PHE A 156 -0.94 -8.75 -0.49
C PHE A 156 -0.61 -10.25 -0.57
N PRO A 157 0.25 -10.68 -1.51
CA PRO A 157 0.59 -12.08 -1.69
C PRO A 157 1.57 -12.60 -0.61
N ALA A 158 1.66 -13.93 -0.49
CA ALA A 158 2.67 -14.57 0.35
C ALA A 158 4.10 -14.19 -0.10
N GLY A 159 4.99 -13.97 0.89
CA GLY A 159 6.36 -13.52 0.64
C GLY A 159 6.51 -12.04 0.29
N TYR A 160 5.42 -11.26 0.28
CA TYR A 160 5.50 -9.81 0.10
C TYR A 160 6.25 -9.14 1.27
N ALA A 161 7.12 -8.19 0.92
CA ALA A 161 7.79 -7.30 1.87
C ALA A 161 7.73 -5.86 1.36
N GLY A 162 7.31 -4.94 2.21
CA GLY A 162 7.10 -3.54 1.86
C GLY A 162 5.86 -2.92 2.48
N SER A 163 5.58 -1.67 2.11
CA SER A 163 4.35 -0.97 2.51
C SER A 163 3.15 -1.52 1.74
N VAL A 164 2.14 -1.99 2.47
CA VAL A 164 0.89 -2.48 1.86
C VAL A 164 0.20 -1.36 1.08
N ARG A 165 0.21 -0.12 1.58
CA ARG A 165 -0.35 1.02 0.84
C ARG A 165 0.29 1.17 -0.53
N ALA A 166 1.62 1.13 -0.61
CA ALA A 166 2.34 1.23 -1.87
C ALA A 166 2.01 0.07 -2.84
N HIS A 167 1.80 -1.15 -2.32
CA HIS A 167 1.31 -2.26 -3.13
C HIS A 167 -0.08 -1.99 -3.73
N ILE A 168 -1.02 -1.52 -2.90
CA ILE A 168 -2.39 -1.22 -3.31
C ILE A 168 -2.44 -0.09 -4.34
N ASP A 169 -1.63 0.96 -4.17
CA ASP A 169 -1.52 2.05 -5.12
C ASP A 169 -0.97 1.54 -6.48
N THR A 170 0.02 0.65 -6.44
CA THR A 170 0.60 0.04 -7.65
C THR A 170 -0.42 -0.83 -8.38
N GLU A 171 -1.16 -1.69 -7.67
CA GLU A 171 -2.20 -2.52 -8.28
C GLU A 171 -3.39 -1.69 -8.79
N SER A 172 -3.79 -0.65 -8.06
CA SER A 172 -4.85 0.28 -8.49
C SER A 172 -4.46 1.01 -9.77
N ALA A 173 -3.20 1.47 -9.88
CA ALA A 173 -2.69 2.10 -11.10
C ALA A 173 -2.72 1.17 -12.33
N LYS A 174 -2.49 -0.14 -12.14
CA LYS A 174 -2.63 -1.13 -13.23
C LYS A 174 -4.09 -1.24 -13.68
N VAL A 175 -5.03 -1.24 -12.75
CA VAL A 175 -6.47 -1.27 -13.06
C VAL A 175 -6.90 0.01 -13.79
N ASP A 176 -6.45 1.18 -13.34
CA ASP A 176 -6.73 2.45 -13.99
C ASP A 176 -6.19 2.49 -15.42
N LYS A 177 -4.97 1.99 -15.64
CA LYS A 177 -4.40 1.85 -16.98
C LYS A 177 -5.28 0.94 -17.86
N ARG A 178 -5.77 -0.18 -17.32
CA ARG A 178 -6.65 -1.09 -18.06
C ARG A 178 -7.99 -0.45 -18.40
N ILE A 179 -8.57 0.31 -17.47
CA ILE A 179 -9.80 1.09 -17.69
C ILE A 179 -9.59 2.12 -18.82
N ALA A 180 -8.44 2.79 -18.85
CA ALA A 180 -8.10 3.75 -19.90
C ALA A 180 -7.90 3.07 -21.27
N GLU A 181 -7.30 1.88 -21.32
CA GLU A 181 -7.19 1.07 -22.55
C GLU A 181 -8.58 0.70 -23.08
N LEU A 182 -9.47 0.18 -22.22
CA LEU A 182 -10.84 -0.16 -22.58
C LEU A 182 -11.61 1.06 -23.10
N GLU A 183 -11.39 2.24 -22.52
CA GLU A 183 -12.01 3.48 -23.00
C GLU A 183 -11.55 3.82 -24.43
N ARG A 184 -10.27 3.65 -24.75
CA ARG A 184 -9.73 3.84 -26.11
C ARG A 184 -10.32 2.83 -27.10
N GLU A 185 -10.58 1.60 -26.68
CA GLU A 185 -11.21 0.56 -27.50
C GLU A 185 -12.65 0.92 -27.93
N LYS A 186 -13.35 1.81 -27.19
CA LYS A 186 -14.66 2.31 -27.59
C LYS A 186 -14.60 3.31 -28.74
N TYR A 187 -13.48 4.01 -28.96
CA TYR A 187 -13.40 5.12 -29.91
C TYR A 187 -13.70 4.71 -31.37
N PRO A 188 -13.22 3.57 -31.90
CA PRO A 188 -13.64 3.08 -33.21
C PRO A 188 -15.15 2.82 -33.30
N LEU A 189 -15.79 2.33 -32.23
CA LEU A 189 -17.23 2.06 -32.19
C LEU A 189 -18.04 3.37 -32.23
N TYR A 190 -17.66 4.37 -31.45
CA TYR A 190 -18.28 5.70 -31.49
C TYR A 190 -18.13 6.37 -32.87
N ARG A 191 -16.97 6.22 -33.52
CA ARG A 191 -16.79 6.71 -34.90
C ARG A 191 -17.75 6.02 -35.89
N ARG A 192 -17.96 4.72 -35.74
CA ARG A 192 -18.91 3.95 -36.57
C ARG A 192 -20.36 4.34 -36.29
N GLU A 193 -20.71 4.60 -35.03
CA GLU A 193 -22.03 5.09 -34.63
C GLU A 193 -22.38 6.41 -35.32
N LEU A 194 -21.48 7.40 -35.20
CA LEU A 194 -21.61 8.70 -35.87
C LEU A 194 -21.75 8.55 -37.39
N GLN A 195 -21.00 7.64 -38.00
CA GLN A 195 -21.10 7.39 -39.43
C GLN A 195 -22.46 6.75 -39.80
N ASN A 196 -22.94 5.81 -39.01
CA ASN A 196 -24.24 5.16 -39.21
C ASN A 196 -25.39 6.19 -39.10
N ASP A 197 -25.30 7.13 -38.15
CA ASP A 197 -26.27 8.22 -37.99
C ASP A 197 -26.26 9.21 -39.16
N ARG A 198 -25.07 9.55 -39.67
CA ARG A 198 -24.91 10.36 -40.89
C ARG A 198 -25.54 9.65 -42.09
N ASN A 199 -25.27 8.36 -42.24
CA ASN A 199 -25.83 7.54 -43.32
C ASN A 199 -27.37 7.48 -43.24
N LEU A 200 -27.92 7.28 -42.04
CA LEU A 200 -29.36 7.28 -41.81
C LEU A 200 -29.99 8.66 -42.12
N SER A 201 -29.30 9.73 -41.74
CA SER A 201 -29.72 11.10 -42.03
C SER A 201 -29.71 11.41 -43.53
N ALA A 202 -28.66 10.99 -44.25
CA ALA A 202 -28.58 11.10 -45.71
C ALA A 202 -29.71 10.33 -46.40
N LEU A 203 -30.00 9.10 -45.95
CA LEU A 203 -31.11 8.28 -46.45
C LEU A 203 -32.47 8.96 -46.23
N ARG A 204 -32.68 9.62 -45.08
CA ARG A 204 -33.90 10.39 -44.82
C ARG A 204 -34.09 11.53 -45.83
N ARG A 205 -33.00 12.22 -46.21
CA ARG A 205 -33.01 13.37 -47.12
C ARG A 205 -33.24 13.03 -48.60
N MET A 206 -32.96 11.80 -49.04
CA MET A 206 -33.16 11.38 -50.43
C MET A 206 -34.61 11.59 -50.89
N ARG A 207 -34.82 12.22 -52.05
CA ARG A 207 -36.15 12.51 -52.62
C ARG A 207 -36.11 12.31 -54.13
N VAL A 208 -37.19 11.80 -54.72
CA VAL A 208 -37.37 11.74 -56.18
C VAL A 208 -38.21 12.95 -56.61
N LYS A 209 -37.77 13.68 -57.62
CA LYS A 209 -38.56 14.73 -58.29
C LYS A 209 -39.08 14.22 -59.63
N LYS A 210 -40.30 14.64 -60.00
CA LYS A 210 -40.92 14.33 -61.30
C LYS A 210 -40.19 15.07 -62.43
N GLN A 211 -39.87 14.38 -63.52
CA GLN A 211 -39.11 14.94 -64.64
C GLN A 211 -40.06 15.47 -65.72
N TRP A 212 -40.55 16.69 -65.51
CA TRP A 212 -41.51 17.34 -66.41
C TRP A 212 -40.98 17.56 -67.84
N TRP A 213 -39.66 17.72 -68.01
CA TRP A 213 -38.98 17.93 -69.29
C TRP A 213 -38.72 16.64 -70.10
N ARG A 214 -38.98 15.46 -69.53
CA ARG A 214 -38.84 14.15 -70.21
C ARG A 214 -40.16 13.50 -70.59
N LEU A 215 -41.30 14.21 -70.43
CA LEU A 215 -42.64 13.64 -70.61
C LEU A 215 -42.86 12.36 -69.77
N GLU A 216 -42.24 12.29 -68.58
CA GLU A 216 -42.36 11.14 -67.67
C GLU A 216 -43.84 10.93 -67.29
N SER A 217 -44.35 9.73 -67.58
CA SER A 217 -45.72 9.36 -67.24
C SER A 217 -45.89 9.25 -65.71
N SER A 218 -47.12 9.38 -65.21
CA SER A 218 -47.38 9.22 -63.77
C SER A 218 -46.95 7.84 -63.27
N ALA A 219 -47.20 6.79 -64.06
CA ALA A 219 -46.84 5.41 -63.74
C ALA A 219 -45.32 5.21 -63.61
N GLU A 220 -44.51 5.85 -64.47
CA GLU A 220 -43.05 5.79 -64.40
C GLU A 220 -42.49 6.53 -63.16
N PHE A 221 -43.05 7.69 -62.84
CA PHE A 221 -42.69 8.42 -61.62
C PHE A 221 -43.04 7.61 -60.36
N ASP A 222 -44.24 7.01 -60.31
CA ASP A 222 -44.70 6.18 -59.19
C ASP A 222 -43.82 4.93 -59.02
N LYS A 223 -43.36 4.32 -60.13
CA LYS A 223 -42.40 3.21 -60.10
C LYS A 223 -41.08 3.61 -59.44
N ARG A 224 -40.50 4.75 -59.81
CA ARG A 224 -39.27 5.29 -59.19
C ARG A 224 -39.45 5.63 -57.71
N VAL A 225 -40.61 6.18 -57.34
CA VAL A 225 -40.96 6.42 -55.93
C VAL A 225 -41.04 5.10 -55.17
N GLY A 226 -41.66 4.08 -55.76
CA GLY A 226 -41.73 2.71 -55.22
C GLY A 226 -40.33 2.07 -55.05
N GLU A 227 -39.46 2.23 -56.03
CA GLU A 227 -38.05 1.79 -55.96
C GLU A 227 -37.27 2.51 -54.85
N LEU A 228 -37.36 3.84 -54.75
CA LEU A 228 -36.73 4.59 -53.67
C LEU A 228 -37.27 4.14 -52.30
N ARG A 229 -38.58 3.88 -52.17
CA ARG A 229 -39.17 3.39 -50.93
C ARG A 229 -38.61 2.02 -50.54
N ARG A 230 -38.52 1.07 -51.49
CA ARG A 230 -37.92 -0.25 -51.26
C ARG A 230 -36.46 -0.15 -50.82
N HIS A 231 -35.66 0.64 -51.54
CA HIS A 231 -34.26 0.90 -51.19
C HIS A 231 -34.11 1.53 -49.80
N LYS A 232 -34.96 2.51 -49.45
CA LYS A 232 -34.97 3.11 -48.11
C LYS A 232 -35.32 2.11 -47.02
N VAL A 233 -36.26 1.20 -47.26
CA VAL A 233 -36.62 0.15 -46.29
C VAL A 233 -35.44 -0.79 -46.06
N GLU A 234 -34.80 -1.26 -47.13
CA GLU A 234 -33.63 -2.14 -47.06
C GLU A 234 -32.46 -1.48 -46.30
N MET A 235 -32.10 -0.26 -46.69
CA MET A 235 -31.00 0.48 -46.04
C MET A 235 -31.30 0.79 -44.58
N ARG A 236 -32.56 1.10 -44.21
CA ARG A 236 -32.96 1.24 -42.79
C ARG A 236 -32.76 -0.06 -42.01
N ARG A 237 -33.07 -1.22 -42.59
CA ARG A 237 -32.83 -2.51 -41.93
C ARG A 237 -31.33 -2.73 -41.70
N LYS A 238 -30.51 -2.46 -42.72
CA LYS A 238 -29.05 -2.54 -42.62
C LYS A 238 -28.48 -1.64 -41.52
N TYR A 239 -28.85 -0.36 -41.49
CA TYR A 239 -28.35 0.59 -40.48
C TYR A 239 -28.87 0.31 -39.06
N ARG A 240 -30.08 -0.24 -38.91
CA ARG A 240 -30.58 -0.71 -37.61
C ARG A 240 -29.78 -1.91 -37.10
N TYR A 241 -29.45 -2.85 -37.99
CA TYR A 241 -28.60 -3.98 -37.64
C TYR A 241 -27.19 -3.50 -37.24
N GLU A 242 -26.60 -2.59 -38.02
CA GLU A 242 -25.30 -2.01 -37.70
C GLU A 242 -25.31 -1.26 -36.36
N ALA A 243 -26.34 -0.44 -36.09
CA ALA A 243 -26.51 0.22 -34.79
C ALA A 243 -26.55 -0.78 -33.63
N ARG A 244 -27.30 -1.89 -33.77
CA ARG A 244 -27.35 -2.94 -32.76
C ARG A 244 -25.98 -3.57 -32.51
N MET A 245 -25.25 -3.93 -33.57
CA MET A 245 -23.91 -4.52 -33.44
C MET A 245 -22.92 -3.55 -32.79
N ILE A 246 -23.00 -2.25 -33.09
CA ILE A 246 -22.17 -1.22 -32.47
C ILE A 246 -22.51 -1.11 -30.98
N GLN A 247 -23.79 -1.02 -30.63
CA GLN A 247 -24.25 -0.94 -29.24
C GLN A 247 -23.81 -2.15 -28.42
N GLU A 248 -24.00 -3.37 -28.94
CA GLU A 248 -23.54 -4.60 -28.28
C GLU A 248 -22.03 -4.62 -28.04
N GLY A 249 -21.26 -4.03 -28.97
CA GLY A 249 -19.82 -3.81 -28.81
C GLY A 249 -19.51 -2.86 -27.65
N ILE A 250 -20.16 -1.71 -27.61
CA ILE A 250 -19.99 -0.69 -26.57
C ILE A 250 -20.37 -1.27 -25.19
N ASP A 251 -21.51 -1.95 -25.09
CA ASP A 251 -22.02 -2.53 -23.85
C ASP A 251 -21.08 -3.60 -23.30
N ARG A 252 -20.47 -4.41 -24.18
CA ARG A 252 -19.48 -5.42 -23.78
C ARG A 252 -18.23 -4.77 -23.17
N ILE A 253 -17.71 -3.71 -23.79
CA ILE A 253 -16.55 -2.98 -23.24
C ILE A 253 -16.93 -2.29 -21.94
N ALA A 254 -18.13 -1.70 -21.85
CA ALA A 254 -18.65 -1.10 -20.62
C ALA A 254 -18.71 -2.12 -19.46
N ARG A 255 -19.24 -3.33 -19.71
CA ARG A 255 -19.25 -4.42 -18.70
C ARG A 255 -17.84 -4.81 -18.25
N GLN A 256 -16.87 -4.86 -19.17
CA GLN A 256 -15.47 -5.12 -18.80
C GLN A 256 -14.91 -3.99 -17.92
N GLN A 257 -15.19 -2.74 -18.27
CA GLN A 257 -14.77 -1.58 -17.50
C GLN A 257 -15.38 -1.57 -16.09
N GLU A 258 -16.66 -1.92 -15.95
CA GLU A 258 -17.32 -2.08 -14.66
C GLU A 258 -16.70 -3.21 -13.83
N ALA A 259 -16.37 -4.34 -14.45
CA ALA A 259 -15.70 -5.44 -13.77
C ALA A 259 -14.31 -5.04 -13.24
N GLU A 260 -13.53 -4.27 -14.01
CA GLU A 260 -12.25 -3.72 -13.55
C GLU A 260 -12.43 -2.75 -12.38
N ARG A 261 -13.41 -1.83 -12.44
CA ARG A 261 -13.74 -0.93 -11.31
C ARG A 261 -14.15 -1.70 -10.06
N LEU A 262 -14.87 -2.81 -10.22
CA LEU A 262 -15.24 -3.67 -9.09
C LEU A 262 -14.01 -4.34 -8.46
N LYS A 263 -13.00 -4.74 -9.25
CA LYS A 263 -11.73 -5.25 -8.71
C LYS A 263 -11.02 -4.17 -7.89
N GLN A 264 -10.92 -2.95 -8.40
CA GLN A 264 -10.33 -1.82 -7.68
C GLN A 264 -11.05 -1.55 -6.35
N LYS A 265 -12.39 -1.50 -6.36
CA LYS A 265 -13.18 -1.35 -5.13
C LYS A 265 -12.95 -2.47 -4.11
N LYS A 266 -12.84 -3.72 -4.57
CA LYS A 266 -12.55 -4.87 -3.70
C LYS A 266 -11.16 -4.76 -3.09
N LEU A 267 -10.18 -4.30 -3.86
CA LEU A 267 -8.81 -4.10 -3.40
C LEU A 267 -8.76 -3.03 -2.29
N GLU A 268 -9.39 -1.88 -2.51
CA GLU A 268 -9.43 -0.80 -1.53
C GLU A 268 -10.17 -1.21 -0.25
N LYS A 269 -11.30 -1.91 -0.39
CA LYS A 269 -12.01 -2.48 0.76
C LYS A 269 -11.14 -3.47 1.54
N SER A 270 -10.38 -4.32 0.85
CA SER A 270 -9.47 -5.27 1.49
C SER A 270 -8.34 -4.55 2.26
N TYR A 271 -7.87 -3.41 1.76
CA TYR A 271 -6.93 -2.54 2.46
C TYR A 271 -7.57 -1.88 3.69
N GLU A 272 -8.80 -1.39 3.58
CA GLU A 272 -9.55 -0.83 4.71
C GLU A 272 -9.75 -1.87 5.82
N ASP A 273 -10.16 -3.09 5.47
CA ASP A 273 -10.32 -4.19 6.44
C ASP A 273 -8.98 -4.57 7.09
N PHE A 274 -7.88 -4.54 6.33
CA PHE A 274 -6.53 -4.76 6.85
C PHE A 274 -6.13 -3.67 7.86
N MET A 275 -6.34 -2.40 7.55
CA MET A 275 -6.03 -1.30 8.47
C MET A 275 -6.90 -1.35 9.73
N LYS A 276 -8.20 -1.67 9.60
CA LYS A 276 -9.09 -1.90 10.75
C LYS A 276 -8.57 -3.01 11.66
N LEU A 277 -8.04 -4.09 11.09
CA LEU A 277 -7.43 -5.16 11.85
C LEU A 277 -6.20 -4.65 12.61
N LEU A 278 -5.31 -3.89 11.95
CA LEU A 278 -4.12 -3.33 12.62
C LEU A 278 -4.49 -2.38 13.76
N THR A 279 -5.41 -1.44 13.52
CA THR A 279 -5.91 -0.53 14.57
C THR A 279 -6.55 -1.30 15.74
N PHE A 280 -7.24 -2.41 15.46
CA PHE A 280 -7.77 -3.27 16.51
C PHE A 280 -6.67 -3.95 17.33
N VAL A 281 -5.61 -4.43 16.68
CA VAL A 281 -4.47 -5.01 17.40
C VAL A 281 -3.72 -3.95 18.21
N GLU A 282 -3.54 -2.75 17.67
CA GLU A 282 -2.94 -1.61 18.36
C GLU A 282 -3.73 -1.28 19.63
N PHE A 283 -5.05 -1.18 19.54
CA PHE A 283 -5.92 -1.00 20.71
C PHE A 283 -5.72 -2.09 21.78
N VAL A 284 -5.53 -3.35 21.37
CA VAL A 284 -5.28 -4.47 22.29
C VAL A 284 -3.89 -4.36 22.93
N GLU A 285 -2.88 -3.96 22.16
CA GLU A 285 -1.48 -3.84 22.64
C GLU A 285 -1.24 -2.59 23.50
N GLU A 286 -2.07 -1.54 23.38
CA GLU A 286 -2.01 -0.34 24.22
C GLU A 286 -2.48 -0.58 25.67
N ASP A 287 -3.35 -1.57 25.90
CA ASP A 287 -3.84 -1.92 27.22
C ASP A 287 -3.03 -3.08 27.84
N ASP A 288 -2.39 -2.84 28.99
CA ASP A 288 -1.51 -3.82 29.65
C ASP A 288 -2.18 -5.17 29.94
N PHE A 289 -3.48 -5.14 30.28
CA PHE A 289 -4.24 -6.35 30.57
C PHE A 289 -4.56 -7.10 29.27
N TRP A 290 -5.14 -6.42 28.27
CA TRP A 290 -5.52 -7.07 27.01
C TRP A 290 -4.31 -7.54 26.21
N ARG A 291 -3.21 -6.82 26.22
CA ARG A 291 -1.92 -7.23 25.67
C ARG A 291 -1.42 -8.55 26.27
N SER A 292 -1.58 -8.70 27.58
CA SER A 292 -1.15 -9.91 28.29
C SER A 292 -2.12 -11.07 28.12
N GLU A 293 -3.40 -10.75 27.95
CA GLU A 293 -4.48 -11.72 27.89
C GLU A 293 -4.74 -12.21 26.46
N VAL A 294 -4.73 -11.37 25.42
CA VAL A 294 -5.03 -11.79 24.04
C VAL A 294 -3.77 -12.31 23.35
N VAL A 295 -3.70 -13.62 23.12
CA VAL A 295 -2.52 -14.26 22.51
C VAL A 295 -2.68 -14.48 21.01
N GLN A 296 -3.89 -14.86 20.58
CA GLN A 296 -4.20 -15.13 19.19
C GLN A 296 -5.51 -14.46 18.79
N ILE A 297 -5.52 -13.92 17.57
CA ILE A 297 -6.68 -13.27 16.95
C ILE A 297 -7.02 -14.08 15.69
N ALA A 298 -8.06 -14.91 15.75
CA ALA A 298 -8.53 -15.64 14.58
C ALA A 298 -9.42 -14.71 13.74
N ALA A 299 -8.89 -14.24 12.61
CA ALA A 299 -9.59 -13.39 11.66
C ALA A 299 -10.21 -14.23 10.54
N ARG A 300 -11.44 -13.85 10.14
CA ARG A 300 -12.12 -14.45 8.99
C ARG A 300 -12.88 -13.40 8.20
N THR A 301 -12.96 -13.62 6.89
CA THR A 301 -13.87 -12.89 6.01
C THR A 301 -15.15 -13.70 5.86
N THR A 302 -16.28 -13.14 6.28
CA THR A 302 -17.58 -13.79 6.14
C THR A 302 -18.01 -13.88 4.67
N PRO A 303 -19.01 -14.72 4.31
CA PRO A 303 -19.56 -14.75 2.96
C PRO A 303 -20.11 -13.40 2.49
N SER A 304 -20.56 -12.53 3.41
CA SER A 304 -20.97 -11.16 3.11
C SER A 304 -19.79 -10.21 2.85
N GLY A 305 -18.55 -10.69 2.97
CA GLY A 305 -17.34 -9.90 2.83
C GLY A 305 -17.08 -8.96 4.01
N ALA A 306 -17.51 -9.31 5.22
CA ALA A 306 -17.19 -8.55 6.44
C ALA A 306 -16.06 -9.24 7.20
N LEU A 307 -15.15 -8.47 7.77
CA LEU A 307 -14.13 -8.98 8.68
C LEU A 307 -14.73 -9.24 10.06
N GLU A 308 -14.55 -10.45 10.56
CA GLU A 308 -14.86 -10.83 11.94
C GLU A 308 -13.63 -11.43 12.61
N VAL A 309 -13.53 -11.21 13.92
CA VAL A 309 -12.45 -11.73 14.74
C VAL A 309 -12.98 -12.56 15.91
N GLU A 310 -12.19 -13.55 16.29
CA GLU A 310 -12.31 -14.29 17.54
C GLU A 310 -10.99 -14.15 18.30
N LEU A 311 -11.07 -14.04 19.62
CA LEU A 311 -9.89 -13.87 20.46
C LEU A 311 -9.67 -15.16 21.25
N VAL A 312 -8.41 -15.60 21.29
CA VAL A 312 -7.96 -16.70 22.13
C VAL A 312 -7.15 -16.09 23.27
N PRO A 313 -7.70 -16.11 24.50
CA PRO A 313 -7.00 -15.59 25.66
C PRO A 313 -5.89 -16.54 26.11
N ARG A 314 -4.96 -15.99 26.89
CA ARG A 314 -3.93 -16.72 27.63
C ARG A 314 -4.56 -17.50 28.78
N SER A 315 -5.55 -16.90 29.44
CA SER A 315 -6.21 -17.46 30.62
C SER A 315 -7.48 -18.23 30.22
N GLY A 316 -7.67 -19.39 30.85
CA GLY A 316 -8.81 -20.26 30.58
C GLY A 316 -8.72 -21.02 29.25
N ARG A 317 -9.71 -21.89 29.02
CA ARG A 317 -9.84 -22.70 27.80
C ARG A 317 -11.07 -22.34 26.98
N HIS A 318 -11.28 -21.04 26.77
CA HIS A 318 -12.40 -20.51 25.99
C HIS A 318 -11.96 -19.71 24.77
N THR A 319 -12.85 -19.59 23.80
CA THR A 319 -12.72 -18.65 22.69
C THR A 319 -13.71 -17.50 22.85
N ILE A 320 -13.26 -16.28 22.64
CA ILE A 320 -14.12 -15.10 22.69
C ILE A 320 -14.62 -14.79 21.28
N LEU A 321 -15.93 -14.87 21.06
CA LEU A 321 -16.55 -14.48 19.80
C LEU A 321 -16.76 -12.96 19.82
N PHE A 322 -15.80 -12.22 19.25
CA PHE A 322 -15.84 -10.76 19.18
C PHE A 322 -16.74 -10.27 18.02
N GLY A 323 -16.71 -11.00 16.91
CA GLY A 323 -17.44 -10.66 15.68
C GLY A 323 -16.79 -9.49 14.94
N ARG A 324 -17.60 -8.60 14.38
CA ARG A 324 -17.10 -7.43 13.64
C ARG A 324 -16.30 -6.49 14.53
N ILE A 325 -15.27 -5.87 13.96
CA ILE A 325 -14.43 -4.85 14.60
C ILE A 325 -15.19 -3.51 14.65
N GLU A 326 -16.21 -3.47 15.49
CA GLU A 326 -17.11 -2.34 15.70
C GLU A 326 -17.40 -2.22 17.19
N GLN A 327 -17.52 -0.98 17.70
CA GLN A 327 -17.76 -0.70 19.13
C GLN A 327 -16.74 -1.39 20.04
N VAL A 328 -15.45 -1.28 19.68
CA VAL A 328 -14.35 -2.06 20.27
C VAL A 328 -14.26 -1.86 21.78
N GLU A 329 -14.12 -0.60 22.22
CA GLU A 329 -14.07 -0.22 23.64
C GLU A 329 -15.23 -0.83 24.44
N ARG A 330 -16.46 -0.60 23.97
CA ARG A 330 -17.66 -1.09 24.62
C ARG A 330 -17.67 -2.62 24.77
N LYS A 331 -17.21 -3.35 23.75
CA LYS A 331 -17.15 -4.82 23.79
C LYS A 331 -16.11 -5.30 24.81
N PHE A 332 -14.95 -4.67 24.85
CA PHE A 332 -13.91 -4.98 25.85
C PHE A 332 -14.35 -4.60 27.27
N ASP A 333 -15.00 -3.46 27.48
CA ASP A 333 -15.58 -3.09 28.78
C ASP A 333 -16.57 -4.14 29.29
N LYS A 334 -17.45 -4.61 28.40
CA LYS A 334 -18.41 -5.66 28.72
C LYS A 334 -17.70 -6.98 29.06
N LEU A 335 -16.67 -7.34 28.29
CA LEU A 335 -15.87 -8.54 28.56
C LEU A 335 -15.14 -8.42 29.90
N MET A 336 -14.54 -7.27 30.21
CA MET A 336 -13.87 -6.99 31.48
C MET A 336 -14.82 -7.12 32.67
N ARG A 337 -16.04 -6.57 32.57
CA ARG A 337 -17.07 -6.75 33.60
C ARG A 337 -17.42 -8.22 33.80
N PHE A 338 -17.53 -8.99 32.72
CA PHE A 338 -17.79 -10.42 32.80
C PHE A 338 -16.62 -11.19 33.41
N TYR A 339 -15.37 -10.81 33.11
CA TYR A 339 -14.18 -11.41 33.70
C TYR A 339 -14.11 -11.18 35.21
N ARG A 340 -14.29 -9.92 35.64
CA ARG A 340 -14.23 -9.54 37.06
C ARG A 340 -15.38 -10.09 37.89
N SER A 341 -16.63 -10.00 37.39
CA SER A 341 -17.79 -10.37 38.19
C SER A 341 -18.31 -11.78 37.92
N GLY A 342 -18.17 -12.27 36.69
CA GLY A 342 -18.67 -13.58 36.27
C GLY A 342 -17.66 -14.70 36.48
N LEU A 343 -16.55 -14.66 35.73
CA LEU A 343 -15.55 -15.74 35.74
C LEU A 343 -14.84 -15.89 37.09
N GLN A 344 -14.64 -14.81 37.84
CA GLN A 344 -14.07 -14.89 39.19
C GLN A 344 -14.89 -15.79 40.14
N ASN A 345 -16.21 -15.88 39.93
CA ASN A 345 -17.11 -16.70 40.74
C ASN A 345 -17.36 -18.09 40.17
N ILE A 346 -17.41 -18.22 38.84
CA ILE A 346 -17.80 -19.46 38.15
C ILE A 346 -16.57 -20.35 37.86
N GLY A 347 -15.41 -19.74 37.66
CA GLY A 347 -14.17 -20.38 37.22
C GLY A 347 -13.88 -20.18 35.73
N TRP A 348 -12.59 -20.08 35.39
CA TRP A 348 -12.10 -19.75 34.05
C TRP A 348 -12.31 -20.84 33.00
N ASP A 349 -12.48 -22.09 33.43
CA ASP A 349 -12.66 -23.25 32.54
C ASP A 349 -14.13 -23.69 32.39
N ALA A 350 -15.07 -22.89 32.90
CA ALA A 350 -16.48 -23.25 32.93
C ALA A 350 -17.17 -23.22 31.56
N TYR A 351 -16.59 -22.51 30.60
CA TYR A 351 -17.17 -22.29 29.28
C TYR A 351 -16.12 -22.53 28.19
N ARG A 352 -16.57 -23.06 27.05
CA ARG A 352 -15.76 -23.20 25.84
C ARG A 352 -15.83 -21.95 24.95
N THR A 353 -16.94 -21.23 24.95
CA THR A 353 -17.06 -20.00 24.15
C THR A 353 -17.77 -18.89 24.93
N ILE A 354 -17.25 -17.67 24.80
CA ILE A 354 -17.83 -16.44 25.35
C ILE A 354 -18.19 -15.53 24.17
N ASP A 355 -19.48 -15.33 23.91
CA ASP A 355 -19.96 -14.49 22.82
C ASP A 355 -20.30 -13.08 23.30
N ILE A 356 -19.58 -12.09 22.78
CA ILE A 356 -19.76 -10.68 23.11
C ILE A 356 -20.30 -9.86 21.93
N ARG A 357 -20.80 -10.51 20.87
CA ARG A 357 -21.39 -9.84 19.70
C ARG A 357 -22.69 -9.10 20.03
N TYR A 358 -23.43 -9.59 21.02
CA TYR A 358 -24.73 -9.02 21.40
C TYR A 358 -24.59 -7.76 22.23
N LYS A 359 -25.46 -6.79 21.99
CA LYS A 359 -25.38 -5.44 22.55
C LYS A 359 -25.25 -5.43 24.10
N ASP A 360 -26.19 -6.04 24.80
CA ASP A 360 -26.34 -5.89 26.26
C ASP A 360 -26.25 -7.23 27.02
N GLN A 361 -25.66 -8.25 26.40
CA GLN A 361 -25.52 -9.57 27.01
C GLN A 361 -24.22 -10.25 26.59
N VAL A 362 -23.77 -11.19 27.43
CA VAL A 362 -22.68 -12.13 27.15
C VAL A 362 -23.31 -13.52 27.13
N VAL A 363 -23.15 -14.24 26.01
CA VAL A 363 -23.73 -15.58 25.85
C VAL A 363 -22.60 -16.60 25.93
N CYS A 364 -22.65 -17.49 26.92
CA CYS A 364 -21.63 -18.50 27.13
C CYS A 364 -22.12 -19.89 26.73
N LYS A 365 -21.22 -20.71 26.17
CA LYS A 365 -21.48 -22.11 25.87
C LYS A 365 -20.43 -22.99 26.53
N LYS A 366 -20.87 -24.10 27.12
CA LYS A 366 -20.00 -25.13 27.70
C LYS A 366 -19.37 -26.00 26.63
#